data_AF-A0A927QA06-F1
#
_entry.id   AF-A0A927QA06-F1
#
_cell.length_a   1.000
_cell.length_b   1.000
_cell.length_c   1.000
_cell.angle_alpha   90.00
_cell.angle_beta   90.00
_cell.angle_gamma   90.00
#
_symmetry.space_group_name_H-M   'P 1'
#
loop_
_entity.id
_entity.type
_entity.pdbx_description
1 polymer ?
#
loop_
_entity_poly.entity_id
_entity_poly.type
_entity_poly.pdbx_seq_one_letter_code
_entity_poly.pdbx_strand_id
1 'polypeptide(L)' 'MSRTTDTERGAHIALETAIHRLVQPDLFDAGLPPSWWHAVEMAAHDQLDECAALRIAQQVCA' A
#
# COMPACT_ATOMS: atom_id res chain seq x y z
N MET A 1 -3.08 -13.97 16.51
CA MET A 1 -2.91 -13.21 15.25
C MET A 1 -3.38 -11.79 15.52
N SER A 2 -2.51 -10.79 15.44
CA SER A 2 -2.96 -9.39 15.62
C SER A 2 -3.86 -9.01 14.44
N ARG A 3 -5.01 -8.42 14.73
CA ARG A 3 -5.96 -7.95 13.71
C ARG A 3 -5.25 -6.91 12.82
N THR A 4 -5.41 -7.03 11.51
CA THR A 4 -4.97 -6.03 10.53
C THR A 4 -5.55 -4.68 10.91
N THR A 5 -4.71 -3.64 11.02
CA THR A 5 -5.20 -2.28 11.32
C THR A 5 -5.93 -1.71 10.10
N ASP A 6 -6.83 -0.75 10.31
CA ASP A 6 -7.49 -0.08 9.18
C ASP A 6 -6.48 0.63 8.27
N THR A 7 -5.35 1.09 8.84
CA THR A 7 -4.21 1.64 8.10
C THR A 7 -3.56 0.60 7.17
N GLU A 8 -3.24 -0.59 7.69
CA GLU A 8 -2.64 -1.66 6.90
C GLU A 8 -3.58 -2.13 5.79
N ARG A 9 -4.88 -2.24 6.09
CA ARG A 9 -5.90 -2.54 5.08
C ARG A 9 -5.95 -1.47 3.99
N GLY A 10 -5.90 -0.19 4.36
CA GLY A 10 -5.86 0.93 3.41
C GLY A 10 -4.63 0.88 2.51
N ALA A 11 -3.45 0.57 3.08
CA ALA A 11 -2.21 0.43 2.33
C ALA A 11 -2.27 -0.71 1.30
N HIS A 12 -2.85 -1.86 1.65
CA HIS A 12 -3.07 -2.94 0.69
C HIS A 12 -3.97 -2.53 -0.48
N ILE A 13 -5.08 -1.84 -0.20
CA ILE A 13 -6.00 -1.35 -1.24
C ILE A 13 -5.30 -0.33 -2.16
N ALA A 14 -4.52 0.59 -1.57
CA ALA A 14 -3.78 1.59 -2.32
C ALA A 14 -2.75 0.94 -3.25
N LEU A 15 -2.00 -0.05 -2.75
CA LEU A 15 -1.01 -0.79 -3.52
C LEU A 15 -1.66 -1.54 -4.70
N GLU A 16 -2.73 -2.29 -4.45
CA GLU A 16 -3.46 -3.01 -5.50
C GLU A 16 -3.99 -2.05 -6.58
N THR A 17 -4.54 -0.91 -6.15
CA THR A 17 -5.04 0.12 -7.07
C THR A 17 -3.91 0.70 -7.92
N ALA A 18 -2.76 1.02 -7.32
CA ALA A 18 -1.61 1.55 -8.03
C ALA A 18 -1.09 0.56 -9.08
N ILE A 19 -0.96 -0.73 -8.73
CA ILE A 19 -0.54 -1.78 -9.65
C ILE A 19 -1.51 -1.91 -10.83
N HIS A 20 -2.81 -1.95 -10.59
CA HIS A 20 -3.80 -2.02 -11.68
C HIS A 20 -3.71 -0.81 -12.61
N ARG A 21 -3.49 0.39 -12.06
CA ARG A 21 -3.34 1.63 -12.85
C ARG A 21 -2.05 1.66 -13.67
N LEU A 22 -0.98 1.05 -13.19
CA LEU A 22 0.30 0.98 -13.88
C LEU A 22 0.33 -0.11 -14.97
N VAL A 23 -0.30 -1.26 -14.73
CA VAL A 23 -0.31 -2.40 -15.67
C VAL A 23 -1.30 -2.21 -16.81
N GLN A 24 -2.41 -1.49 -16.58
CA GLN A 24 -3.49 -1.31 -17.56
C GLN A 24 -3.78 0.17 -17.85
N PRO A 25 -2.79 0.96 -18.32
CA PRO A 25 -2.97 2.40 -18.51
C PRO A 25 -4.11 2.74 -19.47
N ASP A 26 -4.28 1.96 -20.54
CA ASP A 26 -5.29 2.18 -21.57
C ASP A 26 -6.71 1.81 -21.12
N LEU A 27 -6.87 1.01 -20.05
CA LEU A 27 -8.17 0.67 -19.49
C LEU A 27 -8.73 1.82 -18.63
N PHE A 28 -7.85 2.74 -18.22
CA PHE A 28 -8.12 3.81 -17.28
C PHE A 28 -7.89 5.17 -17.96
N ASP A 29 -8.66 5.40 -19.04
CA ASP A 29 -8.56 6.45 -20.05
C ASP A 29 -8.73 7.92 -19.55
N ALA A 30 -8.75 8.14 -18.23
CA ALA A 30 -8.87 9.45 -17.58
C ALA A 30 -8.05 9.54 -16.27
N GLY A 31 -6.87 8.90 -16.26
CA GLY A 31 -6.04 8.74 -15.07
C GLY A 31 -5.04 9.86 -14.81
N LEU A 32 -4.61 9.93 -13.54
CA LEU A 32 -3.39 10.61 -13.13
C LEU A 32 -2.15 9.99 -13.81
N PRO A 33 -1.03 10.73 -13.96
CA PRO A 33 0.15 10.23 -14.67
C PRO A 33 0.75 8.99 -13.97
N PRO A 34 1.44 8.09 -14.71
CA PRO A 34 2.09 6.90 -14.13
C PRO A 34 3.04 7.23 -12.97
N SER A 35 3.73 8.38 -13.03
CA SER A 35 4.60 8.85 -11.95
C SER A 35 3.87 9.06 -10.63
N TRP A 36 2.60 9.46 -10.67
CA TRP A 36 1.81 9.56 -9.45
C TRP A 36 1.49 8.15 -8.91
N TRP A 37 1.04 7.22 -9.75
CA TRP A 37 0.76 5.86 -9.30
C TRP A 37 1.99 5.13 -8.76
N HIS A 38 3.19 5.38 -9.30
CA HIS A 38 4.44 4.89 -8.70
C HIS A 38 4.71 5.47 -7.31
N ALA A 39 4.40 6.75 -7.08
CA ALA A 39 4.52 7.33 -5.75
C ALA A 39 3.47 6.77 -4.78
N VAL A 40 2.26 6.46 -5.23
CA VAL A 40 1.27 5.71 -4.43
C VAL A 40 1.78 4.32 -4.08
N GLU A 41 2.34 3.60 -5.06
CA GLU A 41 2.93 2.26 -4.87
C GLU A 41 4.05 2.28 -3.82
N MET A 42 5.00 3.21 -3.92
CA MET A 42 6.08 3.36 -2.94
C MET A 42 5.54 3.68 -1.55
N ALA A 43 4.65 4.68 -1.43
CA ALA A 43 4.10 5.06 -0.12
C ALA A 43 3.28 3.93 0.52
N ALA A 44 2.58 3.12 -0.28
CA ALA A 44 1.85 1.97 0.21
C ALA A 44 2.79 0.89 0.75
N HIS A 45 3.91 0.61 0.07
CA HIS A 45 4.94 -0.29 0.58
C HIS A 45 5.55 0.22 1.90
N ASP A 46 5.95 1.49 1.96
CA ASP A 46 6.50 2.11 3.17
C ASP A 46 5.54 1.95 4.36
N GLN A 47 4.24 2.16 4.14
CA GLN A 47 3.23 2.03 5.18
C GLN A 47 3.05 0.57 5.65
N LEU A 48 3.13 -0.40 4.73
CA LEU A 48 3.06 -1.82 5.05
C LEU A 48 4.28 -2.29 5.84
N ASP A 49 5.48 -1.80 5.47
CA ASP A 49 6.72 -2.09 6.18
C ASP A 49 6.70 -1.52 7.60
N GLU A 50 6.20 -0.29 7.78
CA GLU A 50 5.98 0.29 9.11
C GLU A 50 4.99 -0.55 9.94
N CYS A 51 3.87 -0.96 9.35
CA CYS A 51 2.89 -1.82 10.01
C CYS A 51 3.48 -3.18 10.42
N ALA A 52 4.36 -3.76 9.59
CA ALA A 52 5.11 -4.97 9.92
C ALA A 52 6.07 -4.75 11.08
N ALA A 53 6.85 -3.66 11.05
CA ALA A 53 7.79 -3.30 12.11
C ALA A 53 7.08 -3.08 13.46
N LEU A 54 5.95 -2.38 13.48
CA LEU A 54 5.16 -2.14 14.68
C LEU A 54 4.64 -3.44 15.31
N ARG A 55 4.22 -4.42 14.49
CA ARG A 55 3.79 -5.73 15.00
C ARG A 55 4.94 -6.51 15.62
N ILE A 56 6.11 -6.47 15.00
CA ILE A 56 7.31 -7.11 15.55
C ILE A 56 7.65 -6.47 16.90
N ALA A 57 7.65 -5.13 16.97
CA ALA A 57 7.91 -4.41 18.21
C ALA A 57 6.91 -4.77 19.32
N GLN A 58 5.63 -4.87 19.00
CA GLN A 58 4.59 -5.30 19.94
C GLN A 58 4.79 -6.74 20.44
N GLN A 59 5.32 -7.63 19.60
CA GLN A 59 5.60 -9.02 19.99
C GLN A 59 6.85 -9.14 20.86
N VAL A 60 7.85 -8.28 20.66
CA VAL A 60 9.10 -8.29 21.45
C VAL A 60 8.91 -7.67 22.84
N CYS A 61 7.99 -6.70 22.97
CA CYS A 61 7.70 -6.02 24.24
C CYS A 61 6.58 -6.67 25.07
N ALA A 62 5.94 -7.73 24.57
CA ALA A 62 4.88 -8.49 25.26
C ALA A 62 5.44 -9.74 25.93
#